data_AF-A0AAV6KYA7-F1
#
_entry.id   AF-A0AAV6KYA7-F1
#
_cell.length_a   1.000
_cell.length_b   1.000
_cell.length_c   1.000
_cell.angle_alpha   90.00
_cell.angle_beta   90.00
_cell.angle_gamma   90.00
#
_symmetry.space_group_name_H-M   'P 1'
#
loop_
_entity.id
_entity.type
_entity.pdbx_description
1 polymer ?
#
loop_
_entity_poly.entity_id
_entity_poly.type
_entity_poly.pdbx_seq_one_letter_code
_entity_poly.pdbx_strand_id
1 'polypeptide(L)'
;MENFPERFSVAVFVTALMPGPSLNLSTLFQESLKKQESVLDSQYTSDDGPKNPARTYIFGPMYLARKVYQLSPTEVRSFNSIK
;
A
#
# COMPACT_ATOMS: atom_id res chain seq x y z
N MET A 1 -14.27 12.17 -8.46
CA MET A 1 -14.06 13.38 -7.64
C MET A 1 -13.49 14.50 -8.50
N GLU A 2 -12.31 14.35 -9.12
CA GLU A 2 -11.72 15.43 -9.94
C GLU A 2 -12.50 15.75 -11.23
N ASN A 3 -12.97 14.72 -11.96
CA ASN A 3 -13.72 14.94 -13.21
C ASN A 3 -15.21 15.27 -13.00
N PHE A 4 -15.75 14.99 -11.81
CA PHE A 4 -17.18 15.17 -11.49
C PHE A 4 -17.36 15.53 -10.01
N PRO A 5 -16.89 16.71 -9.56
CA PRO A 5 -16.91 17.10 -8.16
C PRO A 5 -18.35 17.28 -7.64
N GLU A 6 -19.28 17.71 -8.50
CA GLU A 6 -20.65 18.03 -8.10
C GLU A 6 -21.54 16.81 -7.83
N ARG A 7 -21.07 15.62 -8.21
CA ARG A 7 -21.85 14.38 -8.03
C ARG A 7 -21.70 13.75 -6.65
N PHE A 8 -20.83 14.30 -5.80
CA PHE A 8 -20.56 13.78 -4.46
C PHE A 8 -20.56 14.94 -3.47
N SER A 9 -21.38 14.86 -2.42
CA SER A 9 -21.44 15.93 -1.40
C SER A 9 -20.23 15.90 -0.45
N VAL A 10 -19.75 14.71 -0.08
CA VAL A 10 -18.56 14.52 0.78
C VAL A 10 -17.81 13.27 0.32
N ALA A 11 -16.48 13.34 0.36
CA ALA A 11 -15.58 12.21 0.15
C ALA A 11 -14.82 11.91 1.45
N VAL A 12 -14.85 10.66 1.91
CA VAL A 12 -14.07 10.22 3.08
C VAL A 12 -13.05 9.19 2.61
N PHE A 13 -11.77 9.53 2.78
CA PHE A 13 -10.66 8.63 2.47
C PHE A 13 -10.06 8.13 3.78
N VAL A 14 -10.28 6.86 4.10
CA VAL A 14 -9.72 6.22 5.29
C VAL A 14 -8.47 5.46 4.86
N THR A 15 -7.31 5.81 5.42
CA THR A 15 -6.00 5.15 5.18
C THR A 15 -5.47 5.18 3.74
N ALA A 16 -6.10 5.90 2.80
CA ALA A 16 -5.65 6.02 1.41
C ALA A 16 -4.82 7.29 1.17
N LEU A 17 -3.84 7.22 0.26
CA LEU A 17 -3.14 8.40 -0.25
C LEU A 17 -4.10 9.22 -1.12
N MET A 18 -4.23 10.51 -0.82
CA MET A 18 -5.08 11.44 -1.56
C MET A 18 -4.19 12.50 -2.24
N PRO A 19 -3.76 12.28 -3.50
CA PRO A 19 -3.11 13.34 -4.27
C PRO A 19 -4.08 14.48 -4.51
N GLY A 20 -3.54 15.68 -4.66
CA GLY A 20 -4.31 16.87 -4.92
C GLY A 20 -3.49 17.93 -5.66
N PRO A 21 -4.10 19.07 -6.03
CA PRO A 21 -3.45 20.09 -6.85
C PRO A 21 -2.13 20.62 -6.26
N SER A 22 -2.07 20.71 -4.93
CA SER A 22 -0.88 21.12 -4.17
C SER A 22 -0.04 19.95 -3.64
N LEU A 23 -0.50 18.70 -3.83
CA LEU A 23 0.06 17.51 -3.22
C LEU A 23 0.36 16.46 -4.29
N ASN A 24 1.60 16.51 -4.78
CA ASN A 24 2.08 15.66 -5.87
C ASN A 24 2.12 14.18 -5.46
N LEU A 25 1.76 13.30 -6.40
CA LEU A 25 1.72 11.86 -6.16
C LEU A 25 3.11 11.29 -5.83
N SER A 26 4.17 11.74 -6.50
CA SER A 26 5.53 11.27 -6.27
C SER A 26 6.03 11.65 -4.87
N THR A 27 5.73 12.87 -4.41
CA THR A 27 6.11 13.32 -3.06
C THR A 27 5.33 12.57 -1.99
N LEU A 28 4.03 12.31 -2.23
CA LEU A 28 3.21 11.47 -1.36
C LEU A 28 3.77 10.06 -1.20
N PHE A 29 4.10 9.40 -2.30
CA PHE A 29 4.70 8.06 -2.24
C PHE A 29 6.05 8.09 -1.54
N GLN A 30 6.89 9.08 -1.82
CA GLN A 30 8.20 9.17 -1.19
C GLN A 30 8.10 9.36 0.32
N GLU A 31 7.23 10.24 0.81
CA GLU A 31 7.00 10.43 2.24
C GLU A 31 6.33 9.20 2.90
N SER A 32 5.39 8.56 2.21
CA SER A 32 4.75 7.33 2.68
C SER A 32 5.75 6.18 2.83
N LEU A 33 6.64 6.00 1.84
CA LEU A 33 7.66 4.96 1.86
C LEU A 33 8.76 5.27 2.88
N LYS A 34 9.17 6.53 3.05
CA LYS A 34 10.10 6.94 4.11
C LYS A 34 9.57 6.65 5.50
N LYS A 35 8.26 6.86 5.72
CA LYS A 35 7.59 6.58 6.99
C LYS A 35 7.32 5.08 7.21
N GLN A 36 7.57 4.24 6.22
CA GLN A 36 7.34 2.80 6.31
C GLN A 36 8.49 2.13 7.09
N GLU A 37 8.30 1.94 8.39
CA GLU A 37 9.36 1.52 9.33
C GLU A 37 9.81 0.04 9.22
N SER A 38 9.15 -0.82 8.45
CA SER A 38 9.62 -2.19 8.20
C SER A 38 8.83 -2.85 7.07
N VAL A 39 9.54 -3.53 6.16
CA VAL A 39 9.00 -4.33 5.05
C VAL A 39 8.49 -5.71 5.53
N LEU A 40 8.75 -6.06 6.80
CA LEU A 40 8.40 -7.34 7.43
C LEU A 40 8.80 -8.54 6.56
N ASP A 41 7.82 -9.30 6.06
CA ASP A 41 7.96 -10.48 5.21
C ASP A 41 7.75 -10.18 3.71
N SER A 42 7.66 -8.90 3.33
CA SER A 42 7.55 -8.50 1.92
C SER A 42 8.90 -8.63 1.22
N GLN A 43 8.88 -9.00 -0.05
CA GLN A 43 10.08 -9.32 -0.81
C GLN A 43 10.13 -8.57 -2.13
N TYR A 44 11.34 -8.14 -2.49
CA TYR A 44 11.66 -7.64 -3.82
C TYR A 44 12.12 -8.82 -4.66
N THR A 45 11.41 -9.07 -5.76
CA THR A 45 11.78 -10.10 -6.73
C THR A 45 12.25 -9.44 -8.02
N SER A 46 13.40 -9.88 -8.50
CA SER A 46 13.89 -9.59 -9.84
C SER A 46 13.51 -10.76 -10.72
N ASP A 47 12.84 -10.49 -11.83
CA ASP A 47 12.64 -11.49 -12.87
C ASP A 47 13.99 -11.71 -13.55
N ASP A 48 14.52 -12.92 -13.37
CA ASP A 48 15.77 -13.48 -13.92
C ASP A 48 17.01 -12.56 -13.96
N GLY A 49 17.87 -12.72 -12.93
CA GLY A 49 19.31 -12.49 -13.03
C GLY A 49 19.87 -11.32 -12.19
N PRO A 50 21.13 -11.42 -11.72
CA PRO A 50 21.79 -10.45 -10.83
C PRO A 50 22.01 -9.05 -11.43
N LYS A 51 21.64 -8.85 -12.70
CA LYS A 51 21.78 -7.58 -13.44
C LYS A 51 20.46 -6.81 -13.58
N ASN A 52 19.32 -7.41 -13.25
CA ASN A 52 18.02 -6.75 -13.40
C ASN A 52 17.59 -6.13 -12.07
N PRO A 53 17.27 -4.82 -12.03
CA PRO A 53 16.73 -4.20 -10.84
C PRO A 53 15.43 -4.90 -10.46
N ALA A 54 15.18 -5.04 -9.15
CA ALA A 54 13.96 -5.64 -8.64
C ALA A 54 12.75 -4.96 -9.28
N ARG A 55 12.04 -5.72 -10.12
CA ARG A 55 10.92 -5.20 -10.91
C ARG A 55 9.60 -5.35 -10.17
N THR A 56 9.56 -6.29 -9.22
CA THR A 56 8.34 -6.67 -8.53
C THR A 56 8.55 -6.60 -7.03
N TYR A 57 7.65 -5.91 -6.34
CA TYR A 57 7.58 -5.90 -4.88
C TYR A 57 6.32 -6.65 -4.45
N ILE A 58 6.51 -7.73 -3.71
CA ILE A 58 5.43 -8.62 -3.26
C ILE A 58 5.23 -8.39 -1.77
N PHE A 59 4.02 -7.99 -1.39
CA PHE A 59 3.66 -7.85 0.02
C PHE A 59 3.53 -9.23 0.68
N GLY A 60 4.24 -9.40 1.80
CA GLY A 60 4.13 -10.60 2.60
C GLY A 60 2.82 -10.64 3.41
N PRO A 61 2.30 -11.83 3.74
CA PRO A 61 1.07 -11.97 4.54
C PRO A 61 1.09 -11.22 5.88
N MET A 62 2.21 -11.21 6.60
CA MET A 62 2.34 -10.48 7.87
C MET A 62 2.31 -8.97 7.65
N TYR A 63 2.98 -8.48 6.62
CA TYR A 63 2.96 -7.09 6.23
C TYR A 63 1.54 -6.64 5.88
N LEU A 64 0.84 -7.42 5.05
CA LEU A 64 -0.55 -7.15 4.70
C LEU A 64 -1.44 -7.09 5.94
N ALA A 65 -1.38 -8.10 6.81
CA ALA A 65 -2.22 -8.15 8.01
C ALA A 65 -1.95 -7.00 9.00
N ARG A 66 -0.69 -6.59 9.17
CA ARG A 66 -0.28 -5.62 10.21
C ARG A 66 -0.25 -4.17 9.74
N LYS A 67 -0.05 -3.91 8.44
CA LYS A 67 0.17 -2.56 7.92
C LYS A 67 -0.87 -2.13 6.89
N VAL A 68 -1.42 -3.07 6.11
CA VAL A 68 -2.42 -2.75 5.06
C VAL A 68 -3.84 -3.00 5.55
N TYR A 69 -4.11 -4.16 6.14
CA TYR A 69 -5.42 -4.61 6.61
C TYR A 69 -5.56 -4.57 8.14
N GLN A 70 -4.79 -3.69 8.80
CA GLN A 70 -4.80 -3.59 10.26
C GLN A 70 -6.17 -3.19 10.86
N LEU A 71 -7.02 -2.53 10.06
CA LEU A 71 -8.37 -2.10 10.45
C LEU A 71 -9.46 -3.05 9.93
N SER A 72 -9.08 -4.08 9.17
CA SER A 72 -10.03 -5.08 8.69
C SER A 72 -10.52 -5.96 9.84
N PRO A 73 -11.76 -6.48 9.76
CA PRO A 73 -12.29 -7.44 10.71
C PRO A 73 -11.36 -8.64 10.90
N THR A 74 -11.40 -9.23 12.10
CA THR A 74 -10.47 -10.30 12.49
C THR A 74 -10.57 -11.52 11.58
N GLU A 75 -11.74 -11.81 10.99
CA GLU A 75 -11.92 -12.94 10.06
C GLU A 75 -11.07 -12.83 8.79
N VAL A 76 -10.76 -11.61 8.35
CA VAL A 76 -9.90 -11.35 7.17
C VAL A 76 -8.41 -11.39 7.56
N ARG A 77 -8.11 -11.09 8.83
CA ARG A 77 -6.73 -11.01 9.34
C ARG A 77 -6.12 -12.39 9.60
N SER A 78 -6.94 -13.40 9.91
CA SER A 78 -6.45 -14.77 10.07
C SER A 78 -6.17 -15.40 8.69
N PHE A 79 -5.06 -14.99 8.07
CA PHE A 79 -4.35 -15.85 7.12
C PHE A 79 -3.75 -17.01 7.92
N ASN A 80 -4.61 -17.88 8.43
CA ASN A 80 -4.21 -19.06 9.18
C ASN A 80 -3.47 -19.98 8.22
N SER A 81 -2.14 -20.06 8.45
CA SER A 81 -1.31 -21.26 8.31
C SER A 81 -1.98 -22.40 7.55
N ILE A 82 -1.96 -22.32 6.22
CA ILE A 82 -2.10 -23.53 5.41
C ILE A 82 -0.79 -24.28 5.64
N LYS A 83 -0.87 -25.26 6.52
CA LYS A 83 0.19 -26.19 6.88
C LYS A 83 0.42 -27.16 5.73
#